data_AF-A0A497Q057-F1
#
_entry.id   AF-A0A497Q057-F1
#
_cell.length_a   1.000
_cell.length_b   1.000
_cell.length_c   1.000
_cell.angle_alpha   90.00
_cell.angle_beta   90.00
_cell.angle_gamma   90.00
#
_symmetry.space_group_name_H-M   'P 1'
#
loop_
_entity.id
_entity.type
_entity.pdbx_description
1 polymer ?
#
loop_
_entity_poly.entity_id
_entity_poly.type
_entity_poly.pdbx_seq_one_letter_code
_entity_poly.pdbx_strand_id
1 'polypeptide(L)'
;MMPQEVEVWYVLPAVRREIAKAMKGMEVERVSEDGEVRTHKITQKEIAGMLGVTEPAITQYLLKKKGKRSRGDQVQFPEEMLKVMKKAAETIVGAHEAGVRDDDMYEVMTREINNVIRVLRDEGVMCDIHREFCTHVKDDCEACDRGKK
;
A
#
# COMPACT_ATOMS: atom_id res chain seq x y z
N MET A 1 1.99 -15.94 16.43
CA MET A 1 1.22 -15.38 15.30
C MET A 1 1.79 -15.97 14.02
N MET A 2 0.94 -16.53 13.17
CA MET A 2 1.32 -17.02 11.84
C MET A 2 1.68 -15.83 10.93
N PRO A 3 2.56 -16.01 9.93
CA PRO A 3 2.91 -14.94 8.98
C PRO A 3 1.67 -14.28 8.33
N GLN A 4 0.62 -15.06 8.05
CA GLN A 4 -0.63 -14.59 7.46
C GLN A 4 -1.39 -13.65 8.41
N GLU A 5 -1.38 -13.93 9.72
CA GLU A 5 -1.99 -13.05 10.71
C GLU A 5 -1.19 -11.73 10.83
N VAL A 6 0.15 -11.81 10.80
CA VAL A 6 1.03 -10.63 10.75
C VAL A 6 0.74 -9.79 9.51
N GLU A 7 0.56 -10.44 8.36
CA GLU A 7 0.23 -9.77 7.11
C GLU A 7 -1.08 -9.00 7.22
N VAL A 8 -2.18 -9.66 7.62
CA VAL A 8 -3.50 -9.03 7.71
C VAL A 8 -3.51 -7.92 8.75
N TRP A 9 -2.84 -8.11 9.90
CA TRP A 9 -2.94 -7.19 11.02
C TRP A 9 -1.98 -6.00 10.94
N TYR A 10 -0.79 -6.17 10.37
CA TYR A 10 0.28 -5.18 10.41
C TYR A 10 0.73 -4.74 9.02
N VAL A 11 1.05 -5.70 8.15
CA VAL A 11 1.66 -5.40 6.84
C VAL A 11 0.66 -4.77 5.88
N LEU A 12 -0.52 -5.37 5.69
CA LEU A 12 -1.53 -4.87 4.77
C LEU A 12 -2.01 -3.45 5.13
N PRO A 13 -2.28 -3.11 6.42
CA PRO A 13 -2.56 -1.73 6.82
C PRO A 13 -1.39 -0.78 6.55
N ALA A 14 -0.14 -1.21 6.75
CA ALA A 14 1.03 -0.39 6.49
C ALA A 14 1.24 -0.14 4.98
N VAL A 15 1.06 -1.17 4.15
CA VAL A 15 1.13 -1.07 2.68
C VAL A 15 0.08 -0.09 2.17
N ARG A 16 -1.19 -0.24 2.59
CA ARG A 16 -2.26 0.71 2.21
C ARG A 16 -1.94 2.14 2.62
N ARG A 17 -1.37 2.34 3.81
CA ARG A 17 -0.95 3.68 4.27
C ARG A 17 0.12 4.28 3.37
N GLU A 18 1.18 3.54 3.04
CA GLU A 18 2.26 4.07 2.21
C GLU A 18 1.82 4.32 0.76
N ILE A 19 0.97 3.45 0.20
CA ILE A 19 0.34 3.68 -1.11
C ILE A 19 -0.53 4.96 -1.07
N ALA A 20 -1.39 5.13 -0.06
CA ALA A 20 -2.23 6.32 0.08
C ALA A 20 -1.39 7.61 0.21
N LYS A 21 -0.28 7.58 0.95
CA LYS A 21 0.65 8.72 1.03
C LYS A 21 1.30 9.03 -0.31
N ALA A 22 1.72 8.01 -1.05
CA ALA A 22 2.28 8.18 -2.39
C ALA A 22 1.25 8.83 -3.32
N MET A 23 0.02 8.32 -3.38
CA MET A 23 -1.07 8.90 -4.16
C MET A 23 -1.37 10.34 -3.78
N LYS A 24 -1.31 10.69 -2.48
CA LYS A 24 -1.61 12.05 -2.02
C LYS A 24 -0.63 13.10 -2.52
N GLY A 25 0.60 12.69 -2.83
CA GLY A 25 1.63 13.55 -3.41
C GLY A 25 1.59 13.63 -4.94
N MET A 26 0.68 12.91 -5.60
CA MET A 26 0.58 12.88 -7.05
C MET A 26 -0.30 14.01 -7.58
N GLU A 27 0.03 14.41 -8.80
CA GLU A 27 -0.71 15.38 -9.60
C GLU A 27 -1.00 14.77 -10.97
N VAL A 28 -2.18 15.05 -11.50
CA VAL A 28 -2.67 14.52 -12.78
C VAL A 28 -3.22 15.66 -13.62
N GLU A 29 -3.06 15.55 -14.93
CA GLU A 29 -3.59 16.53 -15.88
C GLU A 29 -5.01 16.15 -16.30
N ARG A 30 -5.95 17.08 -16.15
CA ARG A 30 -7.35 16.89 -16.53
C ARG A 30 -7.81 18.06 -17.38
N VAL A 31 -8.72 17.77 -18.32
CA VAL A 31 -9.34 18.80 -19.15
C VAL A 31 -10.52 19.39 -18.38
N SER A 32 -10.50 20.69 -18.12
CA SER A 32 -11.63 21.39 -17.50
C SER A 32 -12.76 21.66 -18.50
N GLU A 33 -13.91 22.11 -17.99
CA GLU A 33 -15.12 22.35 -18.80
C GLU A 33 -14.92 23.39 -19.92
N ASP A 34 -13.97 24.30 -19.74
CA ASP A 34 -13.54 25.32 -20.72
C ASP A 34 -12.53 24.77 -21.76
N GLY A 35 -12.17 23.49 -21.69
CA GLY A 35 -11.25 22.82 -22.62
C GLY A 35 -9.76 22.99 -22.29
N GLU A 36 -9.42 23.63 -21.17
CA GLU A 36 -8.03 23.80 -20.74
C GLU A 36 -7.50 22.56 -20.00
N VAL A 37 -6.21 22.23 -20.18
CA VAL A 37 -5.53 21.21 -19.39
C VAL A 37 -5.01 21.84 -18.11
N ARG A 38 -5.43 21.30 -16.96
CA ARG A 38 -5.01 21.77 -15.63
C ARG A 38 -4.45 20.63 -14.80
N THR A 39 -3.52 20.97 -13.92
CA THR A 39 -2.92 20.02 -12.98
C THR A 39 -3.78 19.94 -11.71
N HIS A 40 -4.25 18.75 -11.38
CA HIS A 40 -5.08 18.46 -10.21
C HIS A 40 -4.38 17.52 -9.26
N LYS A 41 -4.53 17.77 -7.95
CA LYS A 41 -4.09 16.82 -6.92
C LYS A 41 -5.13 15.74 -6.72
N ILE A 42 -4.67 14.52 -6.46
CA ILE A 42 -5.57 13.44 -6.06
C ILE A 42 -6.22 13.76 -4.71
N THR A 43 -7.55 13.72 -4.67
CA THR A 43 -8.36 13.97 -3.47
C THR A 43 -8.41 12.74 -2.56
N GLN A 44 -8.74 12.94 -1.28
CA GLN A 44 -8.87 11.80 -0.35
C GLN A 44 -10.03 10.88 -0.73
N LYS A 45 -11.10 11.43 -1.32
CA LYS A 45 -12.25 10.70 -1.84
C LYS A 45 -11.86 9.75 -2.98
N GLU A 46 -11.07 10.24 -3.93
CA GLU A 46 -10.55 9.40 -5.02
C GLU A 46 -9.63 8.29 -4.48
N ILE A 47 -8.72 8.61 -3.55
CA ILE A 47 -7.85 7.61 -2.91
C ILE A 47 -8.67 6.55 -2.19
N ALA A 48 -9.72 6.96 -1.46
CA ALA A 48 -10.61 6.05 -0.74
C ALA A 48 -11.31 5.09 -1.70
N GLY A 49 -11.84 5.60 -2.81
CA GLY A 49 -12.46 4.81 -3.88
C GLY A 49 -11.47 3.83 -4.51
N MET A 50 -10.30 4.31 -4.92
CA MET A 50 -9.25 3.48 -5.54
C MET A 50 -8.74 2.37 -4.61
N LEU A 51 -8.66 2.62 -3.29
CA LEU A 51 -8.17 1.65 -2.31
C LEU A 51 -9.26 0.77 -1.69
N GLY A 52 -10.54 0.99 -2.04
CA GLY A 52 -11.67 0.25 -1.46
C GLY A 52 -11.78 0.41 0.06
N VAL A 53 -11.49 1.61 0.57
CA VAL A 53 -11.56 1.96 2.00
C VAL A 53 -12.38 3.24 2.19
N THR A 54 -12.68 3.59 3.44
CA THR A 54 -13.44 4.81 3.73
C THR A 54 -12.54 6.05 3.73
N GLU A 55 -13.11 7.22 3.41
CA GLU A 55 -12.38 8.50 3.51
C GLU A 55 -11.76 8.75 4.91
N PRO A 56 -12.44 8.43 6.03
CA PRO A 56 -11.81 8.47 7.36
C PRO A 56 -10.57 7.58 7.49
N ALA A 57 -10.53 6.41 6.85
CA ALA A 57 -9.34 5.57 6.85
C ALA A 57 -8.16 6.27 6.16
N ILE A 58 -8.39 6.94 5.03
CA ILE A 58 -7.39 7.75 4.34
C ILE A 58 -6.93 8.92 5.21
N THR A 59 -7.86 9.62 5.86
CA THR A 59 -7.50 10.66 6.84
C THR A 59 -6.58 10.08 7.92
N GLN A 60 -6.89 8.90 8.48
CA GLN A 60 -6.03 8.26 9.48
C GLN A 60 -4.63 7.92 8.94
N TYR A 61 -4.52 7.44 7.71
CA TYR A 61 -3.25 7.13 7.04
C TYR A 61 -2.36 8.35 6.85
N LEU A 62 -2.96 9.52 6.54
CA LEU A 62 -2.25 10.75 6.22
C LEU A 62 -1.90 11.61 7.44
N LEU A 63 -2.53 11.37 8.60
CA LEU A 63 -2.21 12.09 9.82
C LEU A 63 -0.71 11.93 10.18
N LYS A 64 -0.06 13.03 10.55
CA LYS A 64 1.35 13.04 10.99
C LYS A 64 1.54 12.05 12.15
N LYS A 65 2.63 11.28 12.10
CA LYS A 65 2.96 10.25 13.10
C LYS A 65 3.22 10.90 14.46
N LYS A 66 2.21 10.89 15.33
CA LYS A 66 2.34 11.17 16.77
C LYS A 66 2.20 9.84 17.52
N GLY A 67 3.27 9.04 17.50
CA GLY A 67 3.29 7.68 18.08
C GLY A 67 2.68 6.58 17.18
N LYS A 68 2.47 5.40 17.77
CA LYS A 68 1.85 4.22 17.13
C LYS A 68 0.34 4.25 17.40
N ARG A 69 -0.47 4.65 16.42
CA ARG A 69 -1.93 4.80 16.57
C ARG A 69 -2.70 3.61 15.99
N SER A 70 -2.13 2.98 14.97
CA SER A 70 -2.64 1.76 14.36
C SER A 70 -1.59 0.66 14.34
N ARG A 71 -2.01 -0.59 14.08
CA ARG A 71 -1.09 -1.71 13.86
C ARG A 71 -0.14 -1.45 12.69
N GLY A 72 -0.62 -0.82 11.62
CA GLY A 72 0.23 -0.42 10.51
C GLY A 72 1.37 0.52 10.92
N ASP A 73 1.18 1.40 11.90
CA ASP A 73 2.22 2.38 12.36
C ASP A 73 3.42 1.74 13.03
N GLN A 74 3.30 0.45 13.36
CA GLN A 74 4.34 -0.35 13.95
C GLN A 74 5.32 -0.88 12.90
N VAL A 75 4.91 -0.93 11.63
CA VAL A 75 5.74 -1.40 10.51
C VAL A 75 6.41 -0.22 9.82
N GLN A 76 7.72 -0.36 9.61
CA GLN A 76 8.51 0.51 8.74
C GLN A 76 9.06 -0.33 7.59
N PHE A 77 9.00 0.22 6.38
CA PHE A 77 9.51 -0.45 5.20
C PHE A 77 10.85 0.15 4.77
N PRO A 78 11.79 -0.67 4.27
CA PRO A 78 12.99 -0.18 3.60
C PRO A 78 12.65 0.72 2.41
N GLU A 79 13.54 1.64 2.06
CA GLU A 79 13.32 2.60 0.96
C GLU A 79 13.01 1.91 -0.38
N GLU A 80 13.67 0.79 -0.68
CA GLU A 80 13.40 0.01 -1.89
C GLU A 80 11.95 -0.50 -1.95
N MET A 81 11.37 -0.88 -0.82
CA MET A 81 9.97 -1.31 -0.75
C MET A 81 9.00 -0.14 -0.90
N LEU A 82 9.38 1.05 -0.43
CA LEU A 82 8.59 2.27 -0.66
C LEU A 82 8.56 2.63 -2.16
N LYS A 83 9.64 2.41 -2.91
CA LYS A 83 9.65 2.58 -4.38
C LYS A 83 8.68 1.61 -5.07
N VAL A 84 8.63 0.36 -4.62
CA VAL A 84 7.67 -0.64 -5.13
C VAL A 84 6.23 -0.20 -4.86
N MET A 85 5.94 0.30 -3.66
CA MET A 85 4.61 0.83 -3.30
C MET A 85 4.25 2.09 -4.08
N LYS A 86 5.22 2.97 -4.35
CA LYS A 86 5.01 4.16 -5.18
C LYS A 86 4.64 3.77 -6.61
N LYS A 87 5.32 2.78 -7.20
CA LYS A 87 4.99 2.26 -8.53
C LYS A 87 3.58 1.65 -8.56
N ALA A 88 3.20 0.90 -7.53
CA ALA A 88 1.84 0.39 -7.39
C ALA A 88 0.81 1.53 -7.34
N ALA A 89 1.09 2.60 -6.58
CA ALA A 89 0.25 3.80 -6.54
C ALA A 89 0.11 4.46 -7.93
N GLU A 90 1.20 4.61 -8.67
CA GLU A 90 1.20 5.17 -10.03
C GLU A 90 0.34 4.33 -10.99
N THR A 91 0.44 3.00 -10.95
CA THR A 91 -0.39 2.09 -11.74
C THR A 91 -1.88 2.26 -11.42
N ILE A 92 -2.23 2.32 -10.13
CA ILE A 92 -3.64 2.45 -9.70
C ILE A 92 -4.21 3.81 -10.11
N VAL A 93 -3.45 4.90 -9.90
CA VAL A 93 -3.88 6.24 -10.32
C VAL A 93 -4.00 6.32 -11.84
N GLY A 94 -3.05 5.78 -12.59
CA GLY A 94 -3.11 5.74 -14.05
C GLY A 94 -4.35 5.00 -14.58
N ALA A 95 -4.73 3.89 -13.95
CA ALA A 95 -5.96 3.18 -14.29
C ALA A 95 -7.21 4.01 -14.00
N HIS A 96 -7.25 4.72 -12.87
CA HIS A 96 -8.35 5.61 -12.52
C HIS A 96 -8.50 6.76 -13.52
N GLU A 97 -7.40 7.44 -13.87
CA GLU A 97 -7.42 8.52 -14.87
C GLU A 97 -7.76 8.02 -16.28
N ALA A 98 -7.46 6.76 -16.60
CA ALA A 98 -7.87 6.12 -17.85
C ALA A 98 -9.37 5.77 -17.91
N GLY A 99 -10.13 6.08 -16.85
CA GLY A 99 -11.57 5.83 -16.82
C GLY A 99 -11.95 4.36 -16.63
N VAL A 100 -11.06 3.56 -16.03
CA VAL A 100 -11.41 2.18 -15.61
C VAL A 100 -12.62 2.24 -14.68
N ARG A 101 -13.60 1.38 -14.91
CA ARG A 101 -14.84 1.35 -14.14
C ARG A 101 -14.57 1.01 -12.67
N ASP A 102 -15.40 1.53 -11.78
CA ASP A 102 -15.29 1.30 -10.32
C ASP A 102 -15.23 -0.20 -9.95
N ASP A 103 -16.02 -1.05 -10.62
CA ASP A 103 -16.01 -2.51 -10.37
C ASP A 103 -14.64 -3.14 -10.71
N ASP A 104 -14.00 -2.67 -11.77
CA ASP A 104 -12.70 -3.16 -12.27
C ASP A 104 -11.53 -2.54 -11.48
N MET A 105 -11.73 -1.37 -10.88
CA MET A 105 -10.72 -0.71 -10.04
C MET A 105 -10.32 -1.56 -8.84
N TYR A 106 -11.27 -2.34 -8.29
CA TYR A 106 -10.97 -3.26 -7.19
C TYR A 106 -10.01 -4.37 -7.62
N GLU A 107 -10.11 -4.87 -8.86
CA GLU A 107 -9.19 -5.86 -9.41
C GLU A 107 -7.80 -5.27 -9.60
N VAL A 108 -7.70 -4.06 -10.19
CA VAL A 108 -6.42 -3.35 -10.36
C VAL A 108 -5.73 -3.16 -9.02
N MET A 109 -6.43 -2.61 -8.04
CA MET A 109 -5.91 -2.40 -6.69
C MET A 109 -5.48 -3.71 -6.03
N THR A 110 -6.31 -4.75 -6.13
CA THR A 110 -6.01 -6.07 -5.55
C THR A 110 -4.75 -6.67 -6.16
N ARG A 111 -4.60 -6.60 -7.49
CA ARG A 111 -3.41 -7.08 -8.20
C ARG A 111 -2.16 -6.34 -7.76
N GLU A 112 -2.20 -5.02 -7.68
CA GLU A 112 -1.04 -4.21 -7.29
C GLU A 112 -0.65 -4.44 -5.82
N ILE A 113 -1.61 -4.53 -4.90
CA ILE A 113 -1.32 -4.86 -3.49
C ILE A 113 -0.72 -6.27 -3.38
N ASN A 114 -1.26 -7.28 -4.08
CA ASN A 114 -0.70 -8.63 -4.07
C ASN A 114 0.72 -8.67 -4.65
N ASN A 115 1.00 -7.88 -5.69
CA ASN A 115 2.35 -7.73 -6.23
C ASN A 115 3.32 -7.15 -5.18
N VAL A 116 2.92 -6.11 -4.44
CA VAL A 116 3.71 -5.56 -3.33
C VAL A 116 3.97 -6.63 -2.26
N ILE A 117 2.93 -7.34 -1.81
CA ILE A 117 3.05 -8.38 -0.78
C ILE A 117 3.97 -9.52 -1.23
N ARG A 118 3.91 -9.92 -2.50
CA ARG A 118 4.82 -10.91 -3.07
C ARG A 118 6.27 -10.43 -2.99
N VAL A 119 6.56 -9.21 -3.44
CA VAL A 119 7.93 -8.66 -3.38
C VAL A 119 8.42 -8.55 -1.93
N LEU A 120 7.57 -8.11 -0.99
CA LEU A 120 7.92 -8.10 0.44
C LEU A 120 8.28 -9.49 0.99
N ARG A 121 7.66 -10.55 0.48
CA ARG A 121 8.00 -11.94 0.85
C ARG A 121 9.30 -12.39 0.20
N ASP A 122 9.48 -12.13 -1.09
CA ASP A 122 10.65 -12.56 -1.86
C ASP A 122 11.95 -11.87 -1.39
N GLU A 123 11.84 -10.62 -0.91
CA GLU A 123 12.93 -9.84 -0.33
C GLU A 123 13.14 -10.11 1.17
N GLY A 124 12.39 -11.04 1.78
CA GLY A 124 12.54 -11.41 3.19
C GLY A 124 11.96 -10.41 4.21
N VAL A 125 11.48 -9.25 3.77
CA VAL A 125 10.90 -8.20 4.64
C VAL A 125 9.72 -8.72 5.46
N MET A 126 8.88 -9.60 4.90
CA MET A 126 7.81 -10.26 5.66
C MET A 126 8.34 -11.11 6.83
N CYS A 127 9.49 -11.77 6.66
CA CYS A 127 10.10 -12.58 7.71
C CYS A 127 10.66 -11.70 8.83
N ASP A 128 11.29 -10.58 8.48
CA ASP A 128 11.81 -9.62 9.45
C ASP A 128 10.67 -9.07 10.32
N ILE A 129 9.58 -8.63 9.69
CA ILE A 129 8.38 -8.17 10.39
C ILE A 129 7.77 -9.30 11.23
N HIS A 130 7.73 -10.54 10.73
CA HIS A 130 7.19 -11.67 11.49
C HIS A 130 8.00 -11.95 12.76
N ARG A 131 9.33 -11.88 12.70
CA ARG A 131 10.22 -12.01 13.88
C ARG A 131 9.96 -10.92 14.91
N GLU A 132 9.70 -9.68 14.48
CA GLU A 132 9.37 -8.58 15.40
C GLU A 132 8.08 -8.81 16.19
N PHE A 133 7.06 -9.42 15.57
CA PHE A 133 5.73 -9.60 16.19
C PHE A 133 5.48 -10.99 16.77
N CYS A 134 6.39 -11.95 16.60
CA CYS A 134 6.22 -13.31 17.08
C CYS A 134 7.49 -13.84 17.75
N THR A 135 7.48 -13.88 19.08
CA THR A 135 8.59 -14.35 19.93
C THR A 135 8.94 -15.85 19.75
N HIS A 136 8.08 -16.62 19.09
CA HIS A 136 8.32 -18.04 18.82
C HIS A 136 9.11 -18.30 17.53
N VAL A 137 9.35 -17.27 16.71
CA VAL A 137 10.15 -17.39 15.49
C VAL A 137 11.61 -17.32 15.87
N LYS A 138 12.37 -18.38 15.54
CA LYS A 138 13.82 -18.41 15.72
C LYS A 138 14.51 -17.61 14.62
N ASP A 139 15.74 -17.18 14.89
CA ASP A 139 16.54 -16.43 13.90
C ASP A 139 16.79 -17.26 12.63
N ASP A 140 17.02 -18.56 12.78
CA ASP A 140 17.27 -19.55 11.72
C ASP A 140 15.99 -20.18 11.12
N CYS A 141 14.84 -19.52 11.28
CA CYS A 141 13.58 -20.03 10.74
C CYS A 141 13.56 -20.03 9.20
N GLU A 142 13.36 -21.21 8.60
CA GLU A 142 13.24 -21.41 7.15
C GLU A 142 11.81 -21.83 6.73
N ALA A 143 10.82 -21.76 7.64
CA ALA A 143 9.47 -22.29 7.38
C ALA A 143 8.72 -21.61 6.21
N CYS A 144 9.08 -20.36 5.89
CA CYS A 144 8.54 -19.61 4.77
C CYS A 144 9.52 -19.50 3.60
N ASP A 145 10.72 -20.09 3.72
CA ASP A 145 11.72 -20.04 2.68
C ASP A 145 11.20 -20.81 1.46
N ARG A 146 11.00 -20.07 0.37
CA ARG A 146 10.51 -20.63 -0.89
C ARG A 146 11.62 -21.18 -1.76
N GLY A 147 12.86 -21.25 -1.24
CA GLY A 147 14.02 -21.67 -1.98
C GLY A 147 14.24 -20.72 -3.15
N LYS A 148 15.18 -19.78 -3.01
CA LYS A 148 15.76 -19.13 -4.18
C LYS A 148 16.42 -20.22 -5.04
N LYS A 149 15.67 -20.80 -5.97
CA LYS A 149 16.19 -21.52 -7.13
C LYS A 149 16.37 -20.54 -8.27
#